data_AF-U1PZG0-F1
#
_entry.id   AF-U1PZG0-F1
#
_cell.length_a   1.000
_cell.length_b   1.000
_cell.length_c   1.000
_cell.angle_alpha   90.00
_cell.angle_beta   90.00
_cell.angle_gamma   90.00
#
_symmetry.space_group_name_H-M   'P 1'
#
loop_
_entity.id
_entity.type
_entity.pdbx_description
1 polymer ?
#
loop_
_entity_poly.entity_id
_entity_poly.type
_entity_poly.pdbx_seq_one_letter_code
_entity_poly.pdbx_strand_id
1 'polypeptide(L)'
;LGLRARPDEGGWIVDGARKSQVLGGAFAREHMGPLLEACDGTRTLDEIGEATGIGPQAAFEAVSLLWTGGIVEEGETEPAPGEPAPELARLLSRLGDSTGVNDSWQDAARRLAAARVAVVGDAELAGEMIAALEPTLPDVRLDGAPRQGDTLVVLIETIDSADRSEEVAHRCRQARIPLLRVRAEHEAVTIGPYVDESFSPCLACASADEPELGPR
;
A
#
# COMPACT_ATOMS: atom_id res chain seq x y z
N LEU A 1 0.41 -8.54 -12.58
CA LEU A 1 -0.98 -8.17 -12.17
C LEU A 1 -1.17 -6.67 -12.35
N GLY A 2 -2.39 -6.14 -12.18
CA GLY A 2 -2.72 -4.70 -12.11
C GLY A 2 -2.53 -3.86 -13.39
N LEU A 3 -1.47 -4.15 -14.13
CA LEU A 3 -0.95 -3.46 -15.29
C LEU A 3 -1.39 -4.17 -16.57
N ARG A 4 -1.44 -3.39 -17.65
CA ARG A 4 -1.73 -3.89 -19.00
C ARG A 4 -0.74 -3.28 -19.98
N ALA A 5 0.10 -4.13 -20.57
CA ALA A 5 0.95 -3.75 -21.70
C ALA A 5 0.18 -3.95 -23.02
N ARG A 6 0.32 -3.02 -23.95
CA ARG A 6 -0.25 -3.10 -25.30
C ARG A 6 0.69 -2.47 -26.33
N PRO A 7 0.78 -3.02 -27.55
CA PRO A 7 1.58 -2.43 -28.61
C PRO A 7 1.01 -1.07 -29.06
N ASP A 8 1.90 -0.22 -29.56
CA ASP A 8 1.63 1.10 -30.15
C ASP A 8 2.59 1.34 -31.34
N GLU A 9 2.29 2.29 -32.24
CA GLU A 9 3.09 2.52 -33.47
C GLU A 9 4.59 2.71 -33.20
N GLY A 10 4.95 3.29 -32.05
CA GLY A 10 6.33 3.55 -31.65
C GLY A 10 6.97 2.53 -30.70
N GLY A 11 6.21 1.53 -30.22
CA GLY A 11 6.65 0.63 -29.14
C GLY A 11 5.49 0.07 -28.33
N TRP A 12 5.47 0.34 -27.03
CA TRP A 12 4.49 -0.21 -26.09
C TRP A 12 3.94 0.84 -25.14
N ILE A 13 2.68 0.66 -24.75
CA ILE A 13 2.03 1.44 -23.69
C ILE A 13 1.69 0.51 -22.54
N VAL A 14 2.08 0.91 -21.33
CA VAL A 14 1.74 0.22 -20.08
C VAL A 14 0.74 1.08 -19.30
N ASP A 15 -0.47 0.56 -19.15
CA ASP A 15 -1.57 1.17 -18.40
C ASP A 15 -1.72 0.52 -17.01
N GLY A 16 -2.23 1.26 -16.04
CA GLY A 16 -2.51 0.75 -14.68
C GLY A 16 -1.48 1.12 -13.61
N ALA A 17 -0.29 1.59 -14.01
CA ALA A 17 0.66 2.23 -13.10
C ALA A 17 0.16 3.62 -12.68
N ARG A 18 0.92 4.34 -11.83
CA ARG A 18 0.57 5.72 -11.39
C ARG A 18 0.20 6.65 -12.56
N LYS A 19 0.83 6.46 -13.71
CA LYS A 19 0.51 7.09 -15.00
C LYS A 19 0.70 6.06 -16.11
N SER A 20 0.02 6.23 -17.24
CA SER A 20 0.35 5.45 -18.44
C SER A 20 1.78 5.76 -18.88
N GLN A 21 2.53 4.71 -19.20
CA GLN A 21 3.94 4.81 -19.57
C GLN A 21 4.13 4.35 -21.01
N VAL A 22 4.91 5.12 -21.78
CA VAL A 22 5.26 4.80 -23.17
C VAL A 22 6.69 4.30 -23.21
N LEU A 23 6.89 3.08 -23.67
CA LEU A 23 8.18 2.44 -23.89
C LEU A 23 8.46 2.44 -25.39
N GLY A 24 9.32 3.34 -25.84
CA GLY A 24 9.62 3.56 -27.26
C GLY A 24 11.04 3.17 -27.66
N GLY A 25 11.30 3.22 -28.97
CA GLY A 25 12.62 2.97 -29.55
C GLY A 25 12.77 1.58 -30.15
N ALA A 26 13.90 1.34 -30.83
CA ALA A 26 14.15 0.10 -31.57
C ALA A 26 14.05 -1.13 -30.64
N PHE A 27 14.70 -1.06 -29.48
CA PHE A 27 14.66 -2.13 -28.49
C PHE A 27 13.22 -2.46 -28.06
N ALA A 28 12.40 -1.45 -27.75
CA ALA A 28 11.03 -1.68 -27.31
C ALA A 28 10.16 -2.32 -28.41
N ARG A 29 10.35 -1.93 -29.67
CA ARG A 29 9.61 -2.52 -30.79
C ARG A 29 9.99 -3.98 -31.05
N GLU A 30 11.27 -4.32 -30.89
CA GLU A 30 11.81 -5.63 -31.29
C GLU A 30 11.78 -6.65 -30.15
N HIS A 31 11.98 -6.21 -28.90
CA HIS A 31 12.25 -7.11 -27.77
C HIS A 31 11.27 -7.00 -26.59
N MET A 32 10.47 -5.94 -26.48
CA MET A 32 9.64 -5.72 -25.28
C MET A 32 8.57 -6.80 -25.08
N GLY A 33 7.93 -7.28 -26.14
CA GLY A 33 6.91 -8.34 -26.04
C GLY A 33 7.47 -9.61 -25.39
N PRO A 34 8.49 -10.25 -26.00
CA PRO A 34 9.17 -11.40 -25.41
C PRO A 34 9.76 -11.13 -24.02
N LEU A 35 10.30 -9.93 -23.78
CA LEU A 35 10.82 -9.55 -22.47
C LEU A 35 9.74 -9.56 -21.38
N LEU A 36 8.57 -8.96 -21.64
CA LEU A 36 7.45 -8.94 -20.70
C LEU A 36 6.89 -10.35 -20.46
N GLU A 37 6.83 -11.19 -21.50
CA GLU A 37 6.44 -12.60 -21.36
C GLU A 37 7.44 -13.39 -20.52
N ALA A 38 8.74 -13.10 -20.63
CA ALA A 38 9.79 -13.75 -19.85
C ALA A 38 9.79 -13.33 -18.37
N CYS A 39 9.28 -12.13 -18.04
CA CYS A 39 9.13 -11.60 -16.68
C CYS A 39 7.89 -12.18 -15.96
N ASP A 40 7.82 -13.50 -15.86
CA ASP A 40 6.71 -14.22 -15.20
C ASP A 40 6.93 -14.43 -13.68
N GLY A 41 8.06 -13.94 -13.15
CA GLY A 41 8.43 -14.06 -11.74
C GLY A 41 9.14 -15.35 -11.36
N THR A 42 9.47 -16.22 -12.33
CA THR A 42 10.17 -17.50 -12.10
C THR A 42 11.55 -17.59 -12.73
N ARG A 43 12.01 -16.51 -13.39
CA ARG A 43 13.29 -16.45 -14.08
C ARG A 43 14.20 -15.39 -13.47
N THR A 44 15.47 -15.70 -13.41
CA THR A 44 16.57 -14.75 -13.16
C THR A 44 16.82 -13.85 -14.38
N LEU A 45 17.57 -12.77 -14.19
CA LEU A 45 17.93 -11.86 -15.28
C LEU A 45 18.75 -12.55 -16.40
N ASP A 46 19.62 -13.50 -16.04
CA ASP A 46 20.41 -14.25 -17.01
C ASP A 46 19.49 -15.15 -17.87
N GLU A 47 18.58 -15.88 -17.23
CA GLU A 47 17.60 -16.72 -17.92
C GLU A 47 16.64 -15.92 -18.80
N ILE A 48 16.25 -14.70 -18.38
CA ILE A 48 15.49 -13.76 -19.21
C ILE A 48 16.31 -13.37 -20.44
N GLY A 49 17.59 -13.02 -20.26
CA GLY A 49 18.49 -12.66 -21.35
C GLY A 49 18.69 -13.78 -22.37
N GLU A 50 18.80 -15.03 -21.89
CA GLU A 50 18.88 -16.22 -22.74
C GLU A 50 17.57 -16.50 -23.49
N ALA A 51 16.43 -16.51 -22.78
CA ALA A 51 15.12 -16.82 -23.36
C ALA A 51 14.68 -15.80 -24.42
N THR A 52 15.08 -14.54 -24.27
CA THR A 52 14.73 -13.45 -25.19
C THR A 52 15.78 -13.19 -26.26
N GLY A 53 16.99 -13.77 -26.13
CA GLY A 53 18.09 -13.61 -27.07
C GLY A 53 18.80 -12.24 -27.02
N ILE A 54 18.49 -11.38 -26.05
CA ILE A 54 19.13 -10.05 -25.89
C ILE A 54 20.42 -10.11 -25.08
N GLY A 55 20.67 -11.23 -24.38
CA GLY A 55 21.82 -11.42 -23.49
C GLY A 55 21.63 -10.78 -22.10
N PRO A 56 22.46 -11.17 -21.12
CA PRO A 56 22.25 -10.86 -19.71
C PRO A 56 22.36 -9.37 -19.38
N GLN A 57 23.28 -8.66 -20.03
CA GLN A 57 23.45 -7.22 -19.81
C GLN A 57 22.23 -6.42 -20.29
N ALA A 58 21.73 -6.70 -21.49
CA ALA A 58 20.54 -6.00 -22.00
C ALA A 58 19.29 -6.37 -21.21
N ALA A 59 19.18 -7.61 -20.72
CA ALA A 59 18.12 -8.02 -19.80
C ALA A 59 18.18 -7.24 -18.48
N PHE A 60 19.36 -7.13 -17.87
CA PHE A 60 19.55 -6.32 -16.66
C PHE A 60 19.14 -4.86 -16.88
N GLU A 61 19.61 -4.21 -17.94
CA GLU A 61 19.30 -2.81 -18.24
C GLU A 61 17.79 -2.61 -18.48
N ALA A 62 17.17 -3.49 -19.25
CA ALA A 62 15.75 -3.39 -19.57
C ALA A 62 14.86 -3.68 -18.35
N VAL A 63 15.13 -4.74 -17.59
CA VAL A 63 14.36 -5.09 -16.39
C VAL A 63 14.53 -4.03 -15.31
N SER A 64 15.73 -3.45 -15.13
CA SER A 64 15.95 -2.35 -14.19
C SER A 64 15.11 -1.12 -14.53
N LEU A 65 14.95 -0.80 -15.84
CA LEU A 65 14.08 0.27 -16.29
C LEU A 65 12.61 -0.03 -16.00
N LEU A 66 12.16 -1.27 -16.24
CA LEU A 66 10.80 -1.70 -15.93
C LEU A 66 10.53 -1.66 -14.42
N TRP A 67 11.48 -2.09 -13.60
CA TRP A 67 11.38 -2.08 -12.14
C TRP A 67 11.30 -0.65 -11.60
N THR A 68 12.18 0.24 -12.06
CA THR A 68 12.15 1.68 -11.73
C THR A 68 10.86 2.37 -12.19
N GLY A 69 10.23 1.83 -13.25
CA GLY A 69 8.92 2.27 -13.73
C GLY A 69 7.74 1.68 -12.96
N GLY A 70 7.96 0.79 -11.97
CA GLY A 70 6.91 0.04 -11.29
C GLY A 70 6.11 -0.87 -12.23
N ILE A 71 6.75 -1.40 -13.28
CA ILE A 71 6.13 -2.28 -14.29
C ILE A 71 6.33 -3.76 -13.95
N VAL A 72 7.47 -4.08 -13.33
CA VAL A 72 7.79 -5.41 -12.81
C VAL A 72 8.09 -5.30 -11.32
N GLU A 73 7.94 -6.41 -10.63
CA GLU A 73 8.14 -6.59 -9.20
C GLU A 73 9.16 -7.71 -8.99
N GLU A 74 9.66 -7.90 -7.78
CA GLU A 74 10.57 -9.01 -7.49
C GLU A 74 9.84 -10.37 -7.63
N GLY A 75 10.53 -11.31 -8.27
CA GLY A 75 10.08 -12.69 -8.44
C GLY A 75 10.39 -13.58 -7.23
N GLU A 76 9.97 -14.84 -7.29
CA GLU A 76 10.24 -15.88 -6.27
C GLU A 76 9.90 -15.49 -4.82
N THR A 77 9.00 -14.52 -4.62
CA THR A 77 8.57 -14.15 -3.27
C THR A 77 7.71 -15.26 -2.67
N GLU A 78 7.69 -15.35 -1.34
CA GLU A 78 6.79 -16.26 -0.64
C GLU A 78 5.33 -16.02 -1.13
N PRO A 79 4.48 -17.04 -1.26
CA PRO A 79 3.10 -16.81 -1.65
C PRO A 79 2.33 -15.98 -0.61
N ALA A 80 1.32 -15.22 -1.05
CA ALA A 80 0.35 -14.63 -0.14
C ALA A 80 -0.42 -15.74 0.61
N PRO A 81 -0.84 -15.52 1.86
CA PRO A 81 -1.60 -16.53 2.60
C PRO A 81 -3.01 -16.66 2.01
N GLY A 82 -3.43 -17.90 1.76
CA GLY A 82 -4.70 -18.18 1.09
C GLY A 82 -4.74 -17.61 -0.33
N GLU A 83 -5.93 -17.25 -0.79
CA GLU A 83 -6.13 -16.60 -2.09
C GLU A 83 -6.75 -15.21 -1.85
N PRO A 84 -5.97 -14.12 -1.93
CA PRO A 84 -6.51 -12.77 -1.82
C PRO A 84 -7.55 -12.50 -2.90
N ALA A 85 -8.55 -11.67 -2.59
CA ALA A 85 -9.54 -11.25 -3.59
C ALA A 85 -8.84 -10.67 -4.85
N PRO A 86 -9.28 -11.01 -6.07
CA PRO A 86 -8.61 -10.56 -7.30
C PRO A 86 -8.45 -9.05 -7.40
N GLU A 87 -9.40 -8.28 -6.89
CA GLU A 87 -9.40 -6.82 -6.86
C GLU A 87 -8.29 -6.28 -5.92
N LEU A 88 -8.10 -6.93 -4.77
CA LEU A 88 -7.03 -6.60 -3.84
C LEU A 88 -5.66 -6.90 -4.45
N ALA A 89 -5.48 -8.10 -5.03
CA ALA A 89 -4.22 -8.45 -5.70
C ALA A 89 -3.88 -7.49 -6.84
N ARG A 90 -4.89 -7.06 -7.63
CA ARG A 90 -4.70 -6.03 -8.67
C ARG A 90 -4.33 -4.67 -8.07
N LEU A 91 -4.99 -4.23 -7.00
CA LEU A 91 -4.68 -2.97 -6.33
C LEU A 91 -3.25 -2.97 -5.79
N LEU A 92 -2.85 -4.02 -5.07
CA LEU A 92 -1.51 -4.15 -4.48
C LEU A 92 -0.42 -4.15 -5.55
N SER A 93 -0.63 -4.85 -6.67
CA SER A 93 0.32 -4.83 -7.79
C SER A 93 0.42 -3.45 -8.45
N ARG A 94 -0.68 -2.70 -8.57
CA ARG A 94 -0.62 -1.30 -9.04
C ARG A 94 0.10 -0.37 -8.08
N LEU A 95 0.04 -0.66 -6.79
CA LEU A 95 0.71 0.08 -5.73
C LEU A 95 2.17 -0.36 -5.55
N GLY A 96 2.65 -1.44 -6.18
CA GLY A 96 3.92 -2.11 -5.88
C GLY A 96 5.07 -1.16 -5.58
N ASP A 97 5.39 -0.27 -6.53
CA ASP A 97 6.49 0.71 -6.39
C ASP A 97 6.06 2.06 -5.77
N SER A 98 4.80 2.22 -5.36
CA SER A 98 4.32 3.51 -4.82
C SER A 98 5.04 3.95 -3.54
N THR A 99 5.61 2.99 -2.80
CA THR A 99 6.34 3.24 -1.54
C THR A 99 7.71 2.54 -1.47
N GLY A 100 7.98 1.57 -2.36
CA GLY A 100 9.19 0.74 -2.32
C GLY A 100 9.35 -0.13 -1.06
N VAL A 101 8.33 -0.21 -0.20
CA VAL A 101 8.39 -0.95 1.08
C VAL A 101 8.05 -2.44 0.91
N ASN A 102 7.47 -2.83 -0.22
CA ASN A 102 7.14 -4.24 -0.51
C ASN A 102 7.86 -4.65 -1.79
N ASP A 103 8.52 -5.80 -1.76
CA ASP A 103 9.23 -6.34 -2.93
C ASP A 103 8.25 -6.80 -4.03
N SER A 104 7.04 -7.20 -3.64
CA SER A 104 5.96 -7.62 -4.53
C SER A 104 4.57 -7.41 -3.92
N TRP A 105 3.53 -7.53 -4.74
CA TRP A 105 2.14 -7.54 -4.31
C TRP A 105 1.84 -8.68 -3.34
N GLN A 106 2.55 -9.80 -3.45
CA GLN A 106 2.43 -10.93 -2.53
C GLN A 106 2.96 -10.56 -1.15
N ASP A 107 4.06 -9.80 -1.10
CA ASP A 107 4.60 -9.28 0.15
C ASP A 107 3.64 -8.30 0.82
N ALA A 108 3.09 -7.37 0.04
CA ALA A 108 2.05 -6.46 0.53
C ALA A 108 0.83 -7.23 1.08
N ALA A 109 0.40 -8.30 0.40
CA ALA A 109 -0.70 -9.14 0.83
C ALA A 109 -0.38 -9.91 2.13
N ARG A 110 0.84 -10.46 2.28
CA ARG A 110 1.30 -11.08 3.54
C ARG A 110 1.26 -10.09 4.69
N ARG A 111 1.78 -8.88 4.47
CA ARG A 111 1.82 -7.83 5.50
C ARG A 111 0.42 -7.37 5.90
N LEU A 112 -0.51 -7.25 4.96
CA LEU A 112 -1.92 -6.97 5.26
C LEU A 112 -2.58 -8.10 6.05
N ALA A 113 -2.33 -9.36 5.67
CA ALA A 113 -2.87 -10.51 6.39
C ALA A 113 -2.31 -10.65 7.81
N ALA A 114 -1.09 -10.17 8.05
CA ALA A 114 -0.46 -10.14 9.37
C ALA A 114 -0.76 -8.84 10.16
N ALA A 115 -1.47 -7.88 9.55
CA ALA A 115 -1.78 -6.61 10.19
C ALA A 115 -2.80 -6.80 11.30
N ARG A 116 -2.58 -6.09 12.41
CA ARG A 116 -3.44 -6.08 13.60
C ARG A 116 -3.87 -4.64 13.85
N VAL A 117 -5.12 -4.34 13.55
CA VAL A 117 -5.64 -2.96 13.54
C VAL A 117 -6.68 -2.79 14.65
N ALA A 118 -6.38 -1.89 15.59
CA ALA A 118 -7.34 -1.49 16.61
C ALA A 118 -8.05 -0.21 16.17
N VAL A 119 -9.38 -0.22 16.17
CA VAL A 119 -10.20 0.97 15.95
C VAL A 119 -10.77 1.43 17.28
N VAL A 120 -10.51 2.69 17.63
CA VAL A 120 -10.84 3.28 18.94
C VAL A 120 -11.55 4.62 18.76
N GLY A 121 -12.35 5.07 19.73
CA GLY A 121 -13.02 6.37 19.69
C GLY A 121 -14.55 6.27 19.72
N ASP A 122 -15.23 7.02 18.85
CA ASP A 122 -16.69 6.93 18.67
C ASP A 122 -17.11 5.50 18.28
N ALA A 123 -17.90 4.84 19.13
CA ALA A 123 -18.15 3.40 19.01
C ALA A 123 -19.01 3.03 17.78
N GLU A 124 -19.89 3.93 17.35
CA GLU A 124 -20.77 3.69 16.20
C GLU A 124 -19.96 3.76 14.91
N LEU A 125 -19.22 4.87 14.72
CA LEU A 125 -18.37 5.05 13.53
C LEU A 125 -17.19 4.07 13.51
N ALA A 126 -16.63 3.73 14.67
CA ALA A 126 -15.63 2.69 14.77
C ALA A 126 -16.18 1.32 14.34
N GLY A 127 -17.44 1.01 14.68
CA GLY A 127 -18.14 -0.19 14.20
C GLY A 127 -18.28 -0.21 12.67
N GLU A 128 -18.65 0.91 12.05
CA GLU A 128 -18.73 1.02 10.58
C GLU A 128 -17.36 0.85 9.91
N MET A 129 -16.31 1.47 10.48
CA MET A 129 -14.94 1.31 9.99
C MET A 129 -14.50 -0.15 10.04
N ILE A 130 -14.79 -0.86 11.12
CA ILE A 130 -14.47 -2.29 11.25
C ILE A 130 -15.19 -3.09 10.18
N ALA A 131 -16.51 -2.91 10.02
CA ALA A 131 -17.29 -3.62 9.01
C ALA A 131 -16.76 -3.38 7.58
N ALA A 132 -16.22 -2.18 7.30
CA ALA A 132 -15.60 -1.87 6.02
C ALA A 132 -14.21 -2.51 5.85
N LEU A 133 -13.44 -2.69 6.93
CA LEU A 133 -12.09 -3.23 6.92
C LEU A 133 -12.03 -4.77 7.01
N GLU A 134 -12.97 -5.40 7.70
CA GLU A 134 -13.05 -6.86 7.93
C GLU A 134 -12.87 -7.71 6.66
N PRO A 135 -13.42 -7.34 5.48
CA PRO A 135 -13.22 -8.14 4.26
C PRO A 135 -11.77 -8.19 3.77
N THR A 136 -10.94 -7.24 4.20
CA THR A 136 -9.53 -7.11 3.76
C THR A 136 -8.54 -7.42 4.89
N LEU A 137 -8.89 -7.10 6.14
CA LEU A 137 -8.04 -7.24 7.31
C LEU A 137 -8.58 -8.32 8.26
N PRO A 138 -7.88 -9.44 8.45
CA PRO A 138 -8.37 -10.54 9.27
C PRO A 138 -8.36 -10.24 10.78
N ASP A 139 -7.48 -9.35 11.25
CA ASP A 139 -7.37 -8.94 12.66
C ASP A 139 -7.62 -7.43 12.80
N VAL A 140 -8.87 -7.02 12.52
CA VAL A 140 -9.39 -5.69 12.82
C VAL A 140 -10.41 -5.78 13.95
N ARG A 141 -10.32 -4.87 14.92
CA ARG A 141 -11.12 -4.98 16.15
C ARG A 141 -11.51 -3.63 16.74
N LEU A 142 -12.69 -3.59 17.34
CA LEU A 142 -13.11 -2.49 18.21
C LEU A 142 -12.38 -2.62 19.54
N ASP A 143 -11.75 -1.54 20.01
CA ASP A 143 -11.16 -1.52 21.35
C ASP A 143 -11.29 -0.17 22.03
N GLY A 144 -11.25 -0.19 23.35
CA GLY A 144 -11.09 0.99 24.17
C GLY A 144 -9.62 1.40 24.36
N ALA A 145 -8.66 0.55 23.98
CA ALA A 145 -7.24 0.82 24.17
C ALA A 145 -6.31 0.15 23.14
N PRO A 146 -5.21 0.82 22.71
CA PRO A 146 -4.12 0.19 21.99
C PRO A 146 -3.46 -0.96 22.77
N ARG A 147 -3.00 -2.01 22.08
CA ARG A 147 -2.29 -3.16 22.68
C ARG A 147 -0.93 -3.37 22.03
N GLN A 148 0.02 -3.87 22.82
CA GLN A 148 1.34 -4.23 22.29
C GLN A 148 1.19 -5.25 21.14
N GLY A 149 1.80 -4.92 20.00
CA GLY A 149 1.75 -5.75 18.80
C GLY A 149 0.73 -5.30 17.75
N ASP A 150 -0.20 -4.38 18.07
CA ASP A 150 -0.99 -3.73 17.03
C ASP A 150 -0.05 -3.06 16.01
N THR A 151 -0.36 -3.20 14.72
CA THR A 151 0.43 -2.62 13.63
C THR A 151 -0.04 -1.21 13.27
N LEU A 152 -1.29 -0.88 13.60
CA LEU A 152 -1.89 0.44 13.42
C LEU A 152 -3.05 0.61 14.41
N VAL A 153 -3.19 1.80 14.96
CA VAL A 153 -4.41 2.23 15.65
C VAL A 153 -5.12 3.27 14.80
N VAL A 154 -6.42 3.10 14.57
CA VAL A 154 -7.28 4.09 13.93
C VAL A 154 -8.11 4.76 15.01
N LEU A 155 -7.88 6.05 15.23
CA LEU A 155 -8.63 6.87 16.19
C LEU A 155 -9.75 7.61 15.46
N ILE A 156 -11.00 7.23 15.74
CA ILE A 156 -12.19 7.92 15.26
C ILE A 156 -12.58 9.00 16.27
N GLU A 157 -12.32 10.25 15.90
CA GLU A 157 -12.56 11.43 16.74
C GLU A 157 -13.83 12.16 16.28
N THR A 158 -14.71 12.37 17.25
CA THR A 158 -15.96 13.16 17.17
C THR A 158 -16.00 14.08 18.39
N ILE A 159 -16.90 15.07 18.40
CA ILE A 159 -17.07 15.95 19.56
C ILE A 159 -17.32 15.18 20.86
N ASP A 160 -18.02 14.05 20.80
CA ASP A 160 -18.34 13.21 21.96
C ASP A 160 -17.19 12.29 22.42
N SER A 161 -16.12 12.18 21.62
CA SER A 161 -14.98 11.30 21.89
C SER A 161 -13.64 12.02 22.03
N ALA A 162 -13.61 13.34 21.80
CA ALA A 162 -12.44 14.21 21.81
C ALA A 162 -11.56 14.06 23.06
N ASP A 163 -12.19 13.99 24.25
CA ASP A 163 -11.48 13.93 25.54
C ASP A 163 -10.57 12.69 25.68
N ARG A 164 -10.78 11.65 24.85
CA ARG A 164 -10.01 10.40 24.89
C ARG A 164 -8.83 10.37 23.92
N SER A 165 -8.74 11.33 22.99
CA SER A 165 -7.74 11.34 21.93
C SER A 165 -6.31 11.44 22.44
N GLU A 166 -6.07 12.31 23.44
CA GLU A 166 -4.74 12.46 24.05
C GLU A 166 -4.28 11.18 24.76
N GLU A 167 -5.20 10.51 25.47
CA GLU A 167 -4.92 9.25 26.16
C GLU A 167 -4.54 8.14 25.17
N VAL A 168 -5.29 8.02 24.08
CA VAL A 168 -4.99 7.06 23.00
C VAL A 168 -3.64 7.35 22.38
N ALA A 169 -3.38 8.61 22.00
CA ALA A 169 -2.11 9.00 21.40
C ALA A 169 -0.92 8.74 22.35
N HIS A 170 -1.09 8.97 23.65
CA HIS A 170 -0.08 8.66 24.65
C HIS A 170 0.21 7.15 24.73
N ARG A 171 -0.81 6.30 24.72
CA ARG A 171 -0.64 4.83 24.71
C ARG A 171 0.03 4.33 23.45
N CYS A 172 -0.37 4.83 22.28
CA CYS A 172 0.28 4.51 21.00
C CYS A 172 1.78 4.84 21.04
N ARG A 173 2.13 6.02 21.57
CA ARG A 173 3.53 6.43 21.76
C ARG A 173 4.30 5.46 22.66
N GLN A 174 3.77 5.15 23.85
CA GLN A 174 4.44 4.23 24.79
C GLN A 174 4.67 2.84 24.19
N ALA A 175 3.70 2.35 23.42
CA ALA A 175 3.77 1.05 22.77
C ALA A 175 4.50 1.07 21.42
N ARG A 176 4.89 2.25 20.91
CA ARG A 176 5.47 2.46 19.57
C ARG A 176 4.59 1.92 18.44
N ILE A 177 3.29 2.22 18.52
CA ILE A 177 2.29 1.85 17.52
C ILE A 177 1.94 3.09 16.71
N PRO A 178 1.99 3.03 15.37
CA PRO A 178 1.50 4.11 14.53
C PRO A 178 0.01 4.39 14.75
N LEU A 179 -0.38 5.66 14.67
CA LEU A 179 -1.75 6.12 14.84
C LEU A 179 -2.23 6.85 13.59
N LEU A 180 -3.36 6.45 13.02
CA LEU A 180 -4.08 7.22 12.01
C LEU A 180 -5.30 7.86 12.65
N ARG A 181 -5.38 9.19 12.65
CA ARG A 181 -6.58 9.91 13.10
C ARG A 181 -7.60 10.01 11.97
N VAL A 182 -8.87 9.86 12.32
CA VAL A 182 -10.03 10.15 11.47
C VAL A 182 -10.94 11.05 12.27
N ARG A 183 -10.99 12.32 11.89
CA ARG A 183 -11.90 13.32 12.46
C ARG A 183 -13.19 13.32 11.65
N ALA A 184 -14.31 13.05 12.31
CA ALA A 184 -15.63 12.97 11.69
C ALA A 184 -16.57 14.04 12.26
N GLU A 185 -17.06 14.89 11.38
CA GLU A 185 -17.98 16.00 11.63
C GLU A 185 -19.14 15.94 10.63
N HIS A 186 -20.21 16.68 10.88
CA HIS A 186 -21.45 16.63 10.10
C HIS A 186 -21.24 16.81 8.58
N GLU A 187 -20.39 17.77 8.20
CA GLU A 187 -20.16 18.13 6.79
C GLU A 187 -18.79 17.69 6.28
N ALA A 188 -17.96 17.06 7.11
CA ALA A 188 -16.57 16.76 6.76
C ALA A 188 -16.02 15.52 7.47
N VAL A 189 -15.22 14.75 6.73
CA VAL A 189 -14.37 13.71 7.29
C VAL A 189 -12.93 14.05 6.91
N THR A 190 -12.07 14.18 7.91
CA THR A 190 -10.64 14.43 7.73
C THR A 190 -9.87 13.17 8.11
N ILE A 191 -9.13 12.60 7.17
CA ILE A 191 -8.24 11.46 7.39
C ILE A 191 -6.82 12.00 7.56
N GLY A 192 -6.24 11.74 8.72
CA GLY A 192 -4.94 12.23 9.12
C GLY A 192 -4.99 13.04 10.42
N PRO A 193 -3.83 13.30 11.02
CA PRO A 193 -2.51 12.85 10.57
C PRO A 193 -2.29 11.34 10.74
N TYR A 194 -1.40 10.77 9.92
CA TYR A 194 -0.71 9.53 10.26
C TYR A 194 0.48 9.89 11.15
N VAL A 195 0.53 9.28 12.33
CA VAL A 195 1.51 9.56 13.38
C VAL A 195 2.36 8.31 13.61
N ASP A 196 3.64 8.42 13.31
CA ASP A 196 4.71 7.51 13.71
C ASP A 196 5.90 8.36 14.17
N GLU A 197 6.16 8.39 15.48
CA GLU A 197 7.18 9.28 16.06
C GLU A 197 8.63 8.91 15.69
N SER A 198 8.83 7.82 14.95
CA SER A 198 10.13 7.58 14.31
C SER A 198 10.42 8.55 13.15
N PHE A 199 9.39 9.16 12.53
CA PHE A 199 9.58 10.10 11.42
C PHE A 199 8.54 11.21 11.26
N SER A 200 7.42 11.22 11.99
CA SER A 200 6.39 12.26 11.94
C SER A 200 6.24 13.00 13.29
N PRO A 201 5.68 14.22 13.30
CA PRO A 201 5.27 14.88 14.53
C PRO A 201 4.22 14.05 15.29
N CYS A 202 4.15 14.24 16.61
CA CYS A 202 3.09 13.64 17.42
C CYS A 202 1.73 14.31 17.15
N LEU A 203 0.63 13.66 17.55
CA LEU A 203 -0.74 14.14 17.31
C LEU A 203 -0.96 15.60 17.74
N ALA A 204 -0.54 15.95 18.97
CA ALA A 204 -0.70 17.30 19.49
C ALA A 204 0.07 18.36 18.66
N CYS A 205 1.25 18.01 18.15
CA CYS A 205 2.01 18.92 17.28
C CYS A 205 1.38 19.04 15.89
N ALA A 206 0.90 17.93 15.34
CA ALA A 206 0.31 17.88 14.00
C ALA A 206 -1.06 18.56 13.94
N SER A 207 -1.79 18.61 15.06
CA SER A 207 -3.14 19.18 15.15
C SER A 207 -3.20 20.53 15.89
N ALA A 208 -2.06 21.16 16.19
CA ALA A 208 -1.98 22.37 17.01
C ALA A 208 -2.77 23.57 16.44
N ASP A 209 -2.84 23.69 15.12
CA ASP A 209 -3.50 24.79 14.41
C ASP A 209 -4.89 24.39 13.85
N GLU A 210 -5.39 23.21 14.22
CA GLU A 210 -6.71 22.78 13.78
C GLU A 210 -7.84 23.51 14.54
N PRO A 211 -8.97 23.80 13.87
CA PRO A 211 -10.15 24.32 14.56
C PRO A 211 -10.69 23.30 15.55
N GLU A 212 -11.44 23.77 16.56
CA GLU A 212 -12.19 22.88 17.46
C GLU A 212 -13.13 21.95 16.68
N LEU A 213 -13.44 20.79 17.27
CA LEU A 213 -14.34 19.81 16.66
C LEU A 213 -15.74 20.40 16.51
N GLY A 214 -16.25 20.33 15.28
CA GLY A 214 -17.63 20.66 14.95
C GLY A 214 -18.61 19.58 15.39
N PRO A 215 -19.92 19.84 15.25
CA PRO A 215 -20.94 18.86 15.53
C PRO A 215 -20.81 17.62 14.63
N ARG A 216 -21.22 16.48 15.15
CA ARG A 216 -21.39 15.23 14.39
C ARG A 216 -22.67 15.27 13.55
#